data_AF-A0A6L8EKA4-F1
#
_entry.id   AF-A0A6L8EKA4-F1
#
_cell.length_a   1.000
_cell.length_b   1.000
_cell.length_c   1.000
_cell.angle_alpha   90.00
_cell.angle_beta   90.00
_cell.angle_gamma   90.00
#
_symmetry.space_group_name_H-M   'P 1'
#
loop_
_entity.id
_entity.type
_entity.pdbx_description
1 polymer ?
#
loop_
_entity_poly.entity_id
_entity_poly.type
_entity_poly.pdbx_seq_one_letter_code
_entity_poly.pdbx_strand_id
1 'polypeptide(L)' 'MSAIVKEVYDAFLEAGVSDEKATEAAKAIANYDARFNKIEADLLLLKWMVGLVIVVEIVPVLKSLF' A
#
# COMPACT_ATOMS: atom_id res chain seq x y z
N MET A 1 7.65 -4.93 -16.11
CA MET A 1 7.19 -6.33 -15.95
C MET A 1 6.08 -6.28 -14.91
N SER A 2 4.83 -6.56 -15.28
CA SER A 2 3.72 -6.58 -14.32
C SER A 2 3.85 -7.85 -13.49
N ALA A 3 3.88 -7.71 -12.16
CA ALA A 3 3.86 -8.87 -11.28
C ALA A 3 2.53 -9.61 -11.47
N ILE A 4 2.54 -10.93 -11.32
CA ILE A 4 1.34 -11.75 -11.34
C ILE A 4 1.20 -12.29 -9.93
N VAL A 5 0.02 -12.12 -9.33
CA VAL A 5 -0.30 -12.83 -8.08
C VAL A 5 -0.54 -14.29 -8.43
N LYS A 6 0.49 -15.11 -8.25
CA LYS A 6 0.53 -16.49 -8.74
C LYS A 6 -0.59 -17.34 -8.15
N GLU A 7 -0.90 -17.13 -6.87
CA GLU A 7 -1.97 -17.81 -6.14
C GLU A 7 -3.34 -17.55 -6.76
N VAL A 8 -3.58 -16.31 -7.20
CA VAL A 8 -4.83 -15.92 -7.86
C VAL A 8 -4.92 -16.53 -9.26
N TYR A 9 -3.81 -16.52 -10.01
CA TYR A 9 -3.73 -17.13 -11.33
C TYR A 9 -3.96 -18.65 -11.26
N ASP A 10 -3.27 -19.36 -10.36
CA ASP A 10 -3.39 -20.80 -10.17
C ASP A 10 -4.83 -21.18 -9.75
N ALA A 11 -5.45 -20.42 -8.84
CA ALA A 11 -6.83 -20.63 -8.44
C ALA A 11 -7.83 -20.45 -9.61
N PHE A 12 -7.59 -19.47 -10.50
CA PHE A 12 -8.43 -19.29 -11.68
C PHE A 12 -8.25 -20.41 -12.71
N LEU A 13 -7.02 -20.92 -12.90
CA LEU A 13 -6.79 -22.09 -13.74
C LEU A 13 -7.50 -23.34 -13.20
N GLU A 14 -7.41 -23.58 -11.89
CA GLU A 14 -8.12 -24.68 -11.23
C GLU A 14 -9.64 -24.55 -11.34
N ALA A 15 -10.16 -23.32 -11.37
CA ALA A 15 -11.56 -23.02 -11.62
C ALA A 15 -11.99 -23.16 -13.11
N GLY A 16 -11.07 -23.55 -14.01
CA GLY A 16 -11.35 -23.76 -15.42
C GLY A 16 -11.40 -22.47 -16.26
N VAL A 17 -10.85 -21.36 -15.75
CA VAL A 17 -10.72 -20.12 -16.51
C VAL A 17 -9.59 -20.27 -17.54
N SER A 18 -9.77 -19.70 -18.73
CA SER A 18 -8.73 -19.66 -19.76
C SER A 18 -7.49 -18.90 -19.28
N ASP A 19 -6.31 -19.39 -19.63
CA ASP A 19 -5.00 -18.83 -19.26
C ASP A 19 -4.88 -17.30 -19.42
N GLU A 20 -5.35 -16.78 -20.56
CA GLU A 20 -5.35 -15.34 -20.85
C GLU A 20 -6.17 -14.54 -19.82
N LYS A 21 -7.38 -15.00 -19.49
CA LYS A 21 -8.26 -14.34 -18.51
C LYS A 21 -7.74 -14.48 -17.09
N ALA A 22 -7.18 -15.65 -16.73
CA ALA A 22 -6.55 -15.86 -15.42
C ALA A 22 -5.35 -14.90 -15.24
N THR A 23 -4.54 -14.75 -16.28
CA THR A 23 -3.40 -13.82 -16.30
C THR A 23 -3.84 -12.37 -16.14
N GLU A 24 -4.84 -11.93 -16.89
CA GLU A 24 -5.32 -10.55 -16.81
C GLU A 24 -5.95 -10.23 -15.45
N ALA A 25 -6.72 -11.16 -14.87
CA ALA A 25 -7.28 -10.99 -13.53
C ALA A 25 -6.19 -10.91 -12.45
N ALA A 26 -5.18 -11.78 -12.51
CA ALA A 26 -4.07 -11.77 -11.55
C ALA A 26 -3.18 -10.52 -11.69
N LYS A 27 -2.96 -10.03 -12.91
CA LYS A 27 -2.27 -8.73 -13.13
C LYS A 27 -3.08 -7.54 -12.62
N ALA A 28 -4.40 -7.56 -12.82
CA ALA A 28 -5.27 -6.49 -12.33
C ALA A 28 -5.17 -6.37 -10.80
N ILE A 29 -5.10 -7.50 -10.09
CA ILE A 29 -4.89 -7.52 -8.64
C ILE A 29 -3.48 -7.07 -8.26
N ALA A 30 -2.45 -7.56 -8.96
CA ALA A 30 -1.06 -7.16 -8.69
C ALA A 30 -0.82 -5.65 -8.88
N ASN A 31 -1.54 -5.00 -9.79
CA ASN A 31 -1.45 -3.54 -9.96
C ASN A 31 -1.91 -2.75 -8.74
N TYR A 32 -2.73 -3.34 -7.84
CA TYR A 32 -3.09 -2.68 -6.58
C TYR A 32 -1.94 -2.68 -5.58
N ASP A 33 -1.03 -3.66 -5.62
CA ASP A 33 0.14 -3.72 -4.73
C ASP A 33 1.00 -2.45 -4.87
N ALA A 34 1.28 -2.02 -6.10
CA ALA A 34 2.00 -0.77 -6.37
C ALA A 34 1.27 0.47 -5.82
N ARG A 35 -0.07 0.48 -5.86
CA ARG A 35 -0.86 1.58 -5.28
C ARG A 35 -0.81 1.57 -3.76
N PHE A 36 -0.87 0.39 -3.14
CA PHE A 36 -0.76 0.25 -1.69
C PHE A 36 0.62 0.67 -1.20
N ASN A 37 1.70 0.21 -1.84
CA ASN A 37 3.07 0.63 -1.51
C ASN A 37 3.23 2.16 -1.56
N LYS A 38 2.64 2.83 -2.55
CA LYS A 38 2.63 4.29 -2.63
C LYS A 38 1.87 4.92 -1.46
N ILE A 39 0.67 4.42 -1.15
CA ILE A 39 -0.14 4.92 -0.03
C ILE A 39 0.58 4.71 1.30
N GLU A 40 1.24 3.58 1.51
CA GLU A 40 2.02 3.29 2.71
C GLU A 40 3.21 4.24 2.86
N ALA A 41 3.92 4.54 1.76
CA ALA A 41 5.01 5.51 1.76
C ALA A 41 4.51 6.94 2.08
N ASP A 42 3.42 7.36 1.45
CA ASP A 42 2.80 8.68 1.70
C ASP A 42 2.29 8.77 3.15
N LEU A 43 1.71 7.69 3.69
CA LEU A 43 1.25 7.62 5.08
C LEU A 43 2.41 7.64 6.08
N LEU A 44 3.51 6.95 5.78
CA LEU A 44 4.73 6.99 6.59
C LEU A 44 5.27 8.43 6.66
N LEU A 45 5.35 9.11 5.52
CA LEU A 45 5.77 10.51 5.47
C LEU A 45 4.84 11.41 6.29
N LEU A 46 3.52 11.25 6.15
CA LEU A 46 2.53 12.01 6.91
C LEU A 46 2.69 11.79 8.42
N LYS A 47 2.90 10.55 8.88
CA LYS A 47 3.17 10.24 10.30
C LYS A 47 4.39 10.98 10.82
N TRP A 48 5.47 11.02 10.04
CA TRP A 48 6.69 11.77 10.41
C TRP A 48 6.46 13.28 10.44
N MET A 49 5.71 13.83 9.48
CA MET A 49 5.35 15.25 9.48
C MET A 49 4.53 15.63 10.71
N VAL A 50 3.52 14.81 11.06
CA VAL A 50 2.72 15.03 12.28
C VAL A 50 3.59 14.92 13.53
N GLY A 51 4.48 13.93 13.60
CA GLY A 51 5.45 13.82 14.69
C GLY A 51 6.34 15.07 14.83
N LEU A 52 6.84 15.59 13.71
CA LEU A 52 7.64 16.81 13.69
C LEU A 52 6.82 18.02 14.19
N VAL A 53 5.59 18.20 13.72
CA VAL A 53 4.69 19.26 14.18
C VAL A 53 4.45 19.16 15.69
N ILE A 54 4.24 17.95 16.23
CA ILE A 54 4.08 17.77 17.67
C ILE A 54 5.34 18.19 18.42
N VAL A 55 6.53 17.78 17.96
CA VAL A 55 7.80 18.12 18.62
C VAL A 55 8.11 19.61 18.54
N VAL A 56 7.80 20.27 17.43
CA VAL A 56 8.12 21.68 17.19
C VAL A 56 7.09 22.61 17.82
N GLU A 57 5.81 22.32 17.71
CA GLU A 57 4.74 23.24 18.14
C GLU A 57 4.17 22.85 19.51
N ILE A 58 3.84 21.56 19.70
CA ILE A 58 3.09 21.12 20.87
C ILE A 58 3.99 20.97 22.10
N VAL A 59 5.18 20.37 21.95
CA VAL A 59 6.10 20.15 23.07
C VAL A 59 6.55 21.47 23.74
N PRO A 60 6.94 22.53 23.01
CA PRO A 60 7.33 23.80 23.65
C PRO A 60 6.17 24.47 24.37
N VAL A 61 4.95 24.41 23.82
CA VAL A 61 3.74 24.93 24.47
C VAL A 61 3.46 24.15 25.76
N LEU A 62 3.58 22.82 25.75
CA LEU A 62 3.43 22.04 26.97
C LEU A 62 4.48 22.42 28.02
N LYS A 63 5.74 22.62 27.61
CA LYS A 63 6.82 23.05 28.52
C LYS A 63 6.68 24.47 29.06
N SER A 64 5.90 25.34 28.42
CA SER A 64 5.66 26.70 28.94
C SER A 64 4.48 26.77 29.90
N LEU A 65 3.64 25.73 29.94
CA LEU A 65 2.45 25.63 30.78
C LEU A 65 2.68 24.85 32.09
N PHE A 66 3.70 23.99 32.15
CA PHE A 66 4.10 23.19 33.32
C PHE A 66 5.54 23.50 33.71
#